data_AF-A0A6V8E1I0-F1
#
_entry.id   AF-A0A6V8E1I0-F1
#
_cell.length_a   1.000
_cell.length_b   1.000
_cell.length_c   1.000
_cell.angle_alpha   90.00
_cell.angle_beta   90.00
_cell.angle_gamma   90.00
#
_symmetry.space_group_name_H-M   'P 1'
#
loop_
_entity.id
_entity.type
_entity.pdbx_description
1 polymer ?
#
loop_
_entity_poly.entity_id
_entity_poly.type
_entity_poly.pdbx_seq_one_letter_code
_entity_poly.pdbx_strand_id
1 'polypeptide(L)' 'LNAIWKYNAATDQIEETGIPSKLRETICTAAGVTPDVFERHVSQRQAIIEDLCERGISDIQTVTSVVQNFYAQQH' A
#
# COMPACT_ATOMS: atom_id res chain seq x y z
N LEU A 1 17.56 -2.30 -5.32
CA LEU A 1 16.44 -1.68 -4.58
C LEU A 1 16.92 -1.39 -3.17
N ASN A 2 16.65 -0.21 -2.62
CA ASN A 2 16.95 0.08 -1.21
C ASN A 2 15.79 -0.44 -0.35
N ALA A 3 16.11 -1.05 0.79
CA ALA A 3 15.09 -1.46 1.75
C ALA A 3 14.52 -0.21 2.44
N ILE A 4 13.28 0.15 2.14
CA ILE A 4 12.62 1.34 2.72
C ILE A 4 11.89 1.02 4.03
N TRP A 5 11.68 -0.26 4.32
CA TRP A 5 11.16 -0.77 5.58
C TRP A 5 12.13 -1.77 6.21
N LYS A 6 12.15 -1.83 7.55
CA LYS A 6 12.89 -2.80 8.35
C LYS A 6 11.98 -3.41 9.41
N TYR A 7 12.20 -4.67 9.76
CA TYR A 7 11.53 -5.29 10.90
C TYR A 7 12.28 -4.93 12.20
N ASN A 8 11.55 -4.45 13.19
CA ASN A 8 12.03 -4.25 14.55
C ASN A 8 11.53 -5.40 15.44
N ALA A 9 12.42 -6.32 15.78
CA ALA A 9 12.11 -7.48 16.61
C ALA A 9 11.78 -7.13 18.07
N ALA A 10 12.18 -5.96 18.56
CA ALA A 10 11.88 -5.54 19.93
C ALA A 10 10.43 -5.07 20.10
N THR A 11 9.84 -4.51 19.03
CA THR A 11 8.45 -4.01 19.02
C THR A 11 7.50 -4.88 18.22
N ASP A 12 8.01 -5.88 17.50
CA ASP A 12 7.28 -6.71 16.54
C ASP A 12 6.58 -5.88 15.46
N GLN A 13 7.26 -4.84 14.95
CA GLN A 13 6.71 -3.90 13.99
C GLN A 13 7.62 -3.69 12.78
N ILE A 14 6.99 -3.30 11.67
CA ILE A 14 7.70 -2.82 10.47
C ILE A 14 7.85 -1.30 10.59
N GLU A 15 9.09 -0.82 10.51
CA GLU A 15 9.42 0.60 10.62
C GLU A 15 9.96 1.14 9.29
N GLU A 16 9.60 2.38 8.94
CA GLU A 16 10.26 3.08 7.85
C GLU A 16 11.71 3.38 8.20
N THR A 17 12.60 3.18 7.22
CA THR A 17 14.05 3.42 7.37
C THR A 17 14.44 4.88 7.15
N GLY A 18 13.52 5.71 6.64
CA GLY A 18 13.79 7.08 6.20
C GLY A 18 14.58 7.17 4.88
N ILE A 19 14.93 6.04 4.27
CA ILE A 19 15.64 6.01 2.98
C ILE A 19 14.66 6.37 1.85
N PRO A 20 15.01 7.32 0.96
CA PRO A 20 14.19 7.65 -0.20
C PRO A 20 13.91 6.43 -1.08
N SER A 21 12.65 6.25 -1.47
CA SER A 21 12.23 5.13 -2.29
C SER A 21 12.41 5.39 -3.79
N LYS A 22 13.41 4.76 -4.39
CA LYS A 22 13.58 4.77 -5.85
C LYS A 22 12.38 4.15 -6.57
N LEU A 23 11.71 3.17 -5.94
CA LEU A 23 10.50 2.57 -6.49
C LEU A 23 9.34 3.57 -6.55
N ARG A 24 9.10 4.34 -5.47
CA ARG A 24 8.07 5.39 -5.45
C ARG A 24 8.34 6.42 -6.54
N GLU A 25 9.60 6.86 -6.69
CA GLU A 25 10.02 7.78 -7.74
C GLU A 25 9.74 7.21 -9.15
N THR A 26 10.14 5.96 -9.43
CA THR A 26 9.89 5.31 -10.73
C THR A 26 8.40 5.21 -11.04
N ILE A 27 7.55 4.88 -10.06
CA ILE A 27 6.10 4.80 -10.26
C ILE A 27 5.52 6.19 -10.53
N CYS A 28 5.91 7.22 -9.77
CA CYS A 28 5.45 8.59 -9.98
C CYS A 28 5.78 9.07 -11.40
N THR A 29 7.02 8.85 -11.85
CA THR A 29 7.45 9.21 -13.21
C THR A 29 6.66 8.44 -14.28
N ALA A 30 6.50 7.13 -14.13
CA ALA A 30 5.81 6.31 -15.12
C ALA A 30 4.31 6.60 -15.22
N ALA A 31 3.66 6.90 -14.09
CA ALA A 31 2.24 7.22 -14.04
C ALA A 31 1.93 8.71 -14.28
N GLY A 32 2.96 9.58 -14.37
CA GLY A 32 2.78 11.02 -14.54
C GLY A 32 2.10 11.71 -13.35
N VAL A 33 2.28 11.17 -12.14
CA VAL A 33 1.66 11.69 -10.91
C VAL A 33 2.70 12.32 -9.99
N THR A 34 2.26 13.28 -9.16
CA THR A 34 3.12 13.85 -8.12
C THR A 34 3.25 12.89 -6.93
N PRO A 35 4.30 13.02 -6.10
CA PRO A 35 4.43 12.25 -4.87
C PRO A 35 3.21 12.35 -3.95
N ASP A 36 2.60 13.54 -3.81
CA ASP A 36 1.39 13.70 -2.99
C ASP A 36 0.20 12.88 -3.52
N VAL A 37 0.04 12.79 -4.84
CA VAL A 37 -1.01 11.97 -5.45
C VAL A 37 -0.70 10.49 -5.26
N PHE A 38 0.56 10.09 -5.40
CA PHE A 38 1.00 8.72 -5.11
C PHE A 38 0.70 8.33 -3.65
N GLU A 39 1.04 9.17 -2.68
CA GLU A 39 0.78 8.88 -1.26
C GLU A 39 -0.73 8.83 -0.95
N ARG A 40 -1.57 9.62 -1.63
CA ARG A 40 -3.03 9.48 -1.55
C ARG A 40 -3.50 8.10 -2.04
N HIS A 41 -2.95 7.60 -3.15
CA HIS A 41 -3.28 6.25 -3.62
C HIS A 41 -2.81 5.16 -2.65
N VAL A 42 -1.63 5.30 -2.06
CA VAL A 42 -1.13 4.38 -1.03
C VAL A 42 -2.07 4.36 0.17
N SER A 43 -2.41 5.54 0.70
CA SER A 43 -3.30 5.69 1.86
C SER A 43 -4.70 5.10 1.60
N GLN A 44 -5.29 5.36 0.42
CA GLN A 44 -6.57 4.76 0.04
C GLN A 44 -6.52 3.23 -0.02
N ARG A 45 -5.46 2.67 -0.61
CA ARG A 45 -5.29 1.21 -0.72
C ARG A 45 -5.02 0.57 0.63
N GLN A 46 -4.25 1.24 1.50
CA GLN A 46 -3.99 0.80 2.86
C GLN A 46 -5.29 0.72 3.67
N ALA A 47 -6.12 1.76 3.62
CA ALA A 47 -7.41 1.79 4.34
C ALA A 47 -8.33 0.62 3.95
N ILE A 48 -8.32 0.19 2.69
CA ILE A 48 -9.10 -0.99 2.23
C ILE A 48 -8.58 -2.27 2.90
N ILE A 49 -7.26 -2.45 2.97
CA ILE A 49 -6.65 -3.64 3.58
C ILE A 49 -6.90 -3.63 5.10
N GLU A 50 -6.79 -2.47 5.74
CA GLU A 50 -7.08 -2.29 7.16
C GLU A 50 -8.55 -2.60 7.48
N ASP A 51 -9.52 -2.13 6.68
CA ASP A 51 -10.94 -2.47 6.84
C ASP A 51 -11.17 -3.99 6.76
N LEU A 52 -10.51 -4.68 5.82
CA LEU A 52 -10.59 -6.13 5.71
C LEU A 52 -10.06 -6.83 6.96
N CYS A 53 -8.94 -6.36 7.51
CA CYS A 53 -8.37 -6.87 8.75
C CYS A 53 -9.29 -6.62 9.95
N GLU A 54 -9.82 -5.40 10.10
CA GLU A 54 -10.74 -5.03 11.18
C GLU A 54 -12.02 -5.88 11.17
N ARG A 55 -12.50 -6.23 9.97
CA ARG A 55 -13.69 -7.07 9.77
C ARG A 55 -13.39 -8.57 9.86
N GLY A 56 -12.14 -8.95 10.10
CA GLY A 56 -11.72 -10.35 10.17
C GLY A 56 -11.85 -11.09 8.84
N ILE A 57 -11.84 -10.38 7.71
CA ILE A 57 -11.95 -10.97 6.37
C ILE A 57 -10.55 -11.39 5.92
N SER A 58 -10.30 -12.69 5.97
CA SER A 58 -9.02 -13.28 5.57
C SER A 58 -9.15 -14.34 4.47
N ASP A 59 -10.37 -14.64 4.00
CA ASP A 59 -10.56 -15.61 2.93
C ASP A 59 -10.18 -15.02 1.57
N ILE A 60 -9.47 -15.81 0.77
CA ILE A 60 -8.86 -15.32 -0.47
C ILE A 60 -9.91 -14.87 -1.50
N GLN A 61 -11.08 -15.50 -1.52
CA GLN A 61 -12.16 -15.17 -2.44
C GLN A 61 -12.73 -13.78 -2.17
N THR A 62 -13.06 -13.47 -0.91
CA THR A 62 -13.62 -12.17 -0.52
C THR A 62 -12.59 -11.07 -0.67
N VAL A 63 -11.35 -11.29 -0.22
CA VAL A 63 -10.24 -10.33 -0.39
C VAL A 63 -10.05 -10.00 -1.87
N THR A 64 -10.00 -11.02 -2.74
CA THR A 64 -9.86 -10.82 -4.19
C THR A 64 -11.00 -10.00 -4.76
N SER A 65 -12.24 -10.34 -4.39
CA SER A 65 -13.44 -9.62 -4.86
C SER A 65 -13.40 -8.14 -4.47
N VAL A 66 -13.04 -7.82 -3.22
CA VAL A 66 -12.95 -6.43 -2.76
C VAL A 66 -11.88 -5.64 -3.53
N VAL A 67 -10.69 -6.21 -3.71
CA VAL A 67 -9.62 -5.56 -4.47
C VAL A 67 -10.01 -5.35 -5.94
N GLN A 68 -10.63 -6.36 -6.58
CA GLN A 68 -11.10 -6.24 -7.96
C GLN A 68 -12.18 -5.17 -8.11
N ASN A 69 -13.15 -5.14 -7.19
CA ASN A 69 -14.21 -4.15 -7.19
C ASN A 69 -13.68 -2.72 -7.04
N PHE A 70 -12.66 -2.52 -6.18
CA PHE A 70 -12.00 -1.22 -6.04
C PHE A 70 -11.42 -0.73 -7.37
N TYR A 71 -10.71 -1.59 -8.10
CA TYR A 71 -10.15 -1.22 -9.40
C TYR A 71 -11.21 -1.08 -10.51
N ALA A 72 -12.30 -1.85 -10.46
CA ALA A 72 -13.38 -1.75 -11.43
C ALA A 72 -14.15 -0.43 -11.33
N GLN A 73 -14.23 0.19 -10.14
CA GLN A 73 -14.92 1.47 -9.91
C GLN A 73 -14.08 2.70 -10.25
N GLN A 74 -12.77 2.55 -10.51
CA GLN A 74 -11.86 3.65 -10.84
C GLN A 74 -11.82 3.95 -12.36
N HIS A 75 -12.67 3.30 -13.15
CA HIS A 75 -12.89 3.50 -14.59
C HIS A 75 -14.26 4.15 -14.85
#